data_AF-A0A838VGN9-F1
#
_entry.id   AF-A0A838VGN9-F1
#
_cell.length_a   1.000
_cell.length_b   1.000
_cell.length_c   1.000
_cell.angle_alpha   90.00
_cell.angle_beta   90.00
_cell.angle_gamma   90.00
#
_symmetry.space_group_name_H-M   'P 1'
#
loop_
_entity.id
_entity.type
_entity.pdbx_description
1 polymer ?
#
loop_
_entity_poly.entity_id
_entity_poly.type
_entity_poly.pdbx_seq_one_letter_code
_entity_poly.pdbx_strand_id
1 'polypeptide(L)'
;MHTQIIDTANSLWSETLQKLRHDTYHLPEYFCLEARRTKTIPEAVLITEGESILFVPYLLRQCDDIFTQSIPQEIFDIVSPYGYPSILLSEAANNRDFLDLAISELKKVLSSKGVCSAFFRLHPILNHNFDEIFPPDTFT
;
A
#
# COMPACT_ATOMS: atom_id res chain seq x y z
N MET A 1 9.88 -6.75 -13.58
CA MET A 1 9.05 -6.41 -12.42
C MET A 1 8.53 -7.65 -11.69
N HIS A 2 8.61 -7.66 -10.37
CA HIS A 2 8.05 -8.69 -9.47
C HIS A 2 7.11 -8.03 -8.47
N THR A 3 5.93 -8.61 -8.26
CA THR A 3 4.89 -8.07 -7.37
C THR A 3 4.40 -9.14 -6.42
N GLN A 4 4.25 -8.79 -5.15
CA GLN A 4 3.75 -9.67 -4.11
C GLN A 4 2.93 -8.90 -3.08
N ILE A 5 1.90 -9.54 -2.55
CA ILE A 5 1.21 -9.09 -1.34
C ILE A 5 1.85 -9.82 -0.17
N ILE A 6 2.26 -9.08 0.85
CA ILE A 6 2.86 -9.63 2.07
C ILE A 6 2.07 -9.19 3.29
N ASP A 7 1.98 -10.07 4.27
CA ASP A 7 1.40 -9.76 5.58
C ASP A 7 2.49 -9.32 6.57
N THR A 8 2.06 -8.95 7.77
CA THR A 8 2.93 -8.47 8.86
C THR A 8 3.85 -9.55 9.46
N ALA A 9 3.61 -10.84 9.20
CA ALA A 9 4.48 -11.92 9.67
C ALA A 9 5.57 -12.28 8.64
N ASN A 10 5.44 -11.81 7.40
CA ASN A 10 6.42 -12.02 6.35
C ASN A 10 7.69 -11.19 6.61
N SER A 11 8.86 -11.84 6.65
CA SER A 11 10.15 -11.17 6.91
C SER A 11 10.48 -10.10 5.86
N LEU A 12 9.97 -10.25 4.63
CA LEU A 12 10.15 -9.27 3.55
C LEU A 12 9.64 -7.88 3.91
N TRP A 13 8.65 -7.76 4.79
CA TRP A 13 8.18 -6.44 5.24
C TRP A 13 9.31 -5.69 5.94
N SER A 14 9.91 -6.34 6.95
CA SER A 14 11.00 -5.75 7.74
C SER A 14 12.27 -5.58 6.90
N GLU A 15 12.61 -6.57 6.06
CA GLU A 15 13.76 -6.48 5.15
C GLU A 15 13.61 -5.35 4.12
N THR A 16 12.38 -5.08 3.66
CA THR A 16 12.11 -3.97 2.74
C THR A 16 12.26 -2.64 3.46
N LEU A 17 11.71 -2.49 4.67
CA LEU A 17 11.85 -1.26 5.46
C LEU A 17 13.32 -0.92 5.77
N GLN A 18 14.20 -1.91 5.93
CA GLN A 18 15.64 -1.65 6.10
C GLN A 18 16.29 -0.97 4.88
N LYS A 19 15.68 -1.07 3.69
CA LYS A 19 16.16 -0.46 2.44
C LYS A 19 15.49 0.88 2.13
N LEU A 20 14.45 1.25 2.89
CA LEU A 20 13.63 2.42 2.62
C LEU A 20 13.67 3.38 3.79
N ARG A 21 13.69 4.68 3.50
CA ARG A 21 13.44 5.68 4.53
C ARG A 21 11.98 5.55 4.98
N HIS A 22 11.75 5.26 6.25
CA HIS A 22 10.43 5.02 6.82
C HIS A 22 10.30 5.63 8.22
N ASP A 23 9.07 5.61 8.74
CA ASP A 23 8.73 5.95 10.12
C ASP A 23 8.08 4.74 10.81
N THR A 24 8.00 4.78 12.14
CA THR A 24 7.35 3.82 13.04
C THR A 24 5.97 3.38 12.55
N TYR A 25 5.23 4.29 11.90
CA TYR A 25 3.90 3.99 11.34
C TYR A 25 3.91 2.94 10.23
N HIS A 26 5.05 2.65 9.61
CA HIS A 26 5.21 1.62 8.58
C HIS A 26 5.56 0.24 9.17
N LEU A 27 5.87 0.17 10.46
CA LEU A 27 6.29 -1.07 11.09
C LEU A 27 5.16 -2.12 11.10
N PRO A 28 5.48 -3.41 10.87
CA PRO A 28 4.48 -4.47 10.86
C PRO A 28 3.72 -4.58 12.19
N GLU A 29 4.38 -4.30 13.32
CA GLU A 29 3.77 -4.30 14.64
C GLU A 29 2.72 -3.19 14.81
N TYR A 30 2.96 -2.02 14.21
CA TYR A 30 2.00 -0.92 14.23
C TYR A 30 0.77 -1.26 13.39
N PHE A 31 0.98 -1.85 12.21
CA PHE A 31 -0.11 -2.36 11.37
C PHE A 31 -0.91 -3.46 12.05
N CYS A 32 -0.25 -4.40 12.75
CA CYS A 32 -0.92 -5.41 13.58
C CYS A 32 -1.83 -4.79 14.65
N LEU A 33 -1.33 -3.77 15.36
CA LEU A 33 -2.07 -3.09 16.40
C LEU A 33 -3.33 -2.41 15.82
N GLU A 34 -3.16 -1.65 14.74
CA GLU A 34 -4.25 -0.90 14.10
C GLU A 34 -5.28 -1.83 13.42
N ALA A 35 -4.83 -2.92 12.82
CA ALA A 35 -5.68 -3.96 12.26
C ALA A 35 -6.63 -4.55 13.31
N ARG A 36 -6.10 -4.90 14.49
CA ARG A 36 -6.92 -5.40 15.61
C ARG A 36 -7.93 -4.38 16.08
N ARG A 37 -7.52 -3.11 16.21
CA ARG A 37 -8.39 -2.01 16.64
C ARG A 37 -9.55 -1.75 15.67
N THR A 38 -9.29 -1.89 14.38
CA THR A 38 -10.24 -1.54 13.31
C THR A 38 -10.93 -2.74 12.66
N LYS A 39 -10.61 -3.96 13.09
CA LYS A 39 -11.09 -5.22 12.48
C LYS A 39 -10.80 -5.30 10.98
N THR A 40 -9.57 -4.99 10.60
CA THR A 40 -9.08 -5.02 9.22
C THR A 40 -7.93 -6.02 9.07
N ILE A 41 -7.52 -6.29 7.83
CA ILE A 41 -6.40 -7.18 7.52
C ILE A 41 -5.19 -6.33 7.12
N PRO A 42 -4.04 -6.42 7.83
CA PRO A 42 -2.86 -5.65 7.49
C PRO A 42 -2.04 -6.35 6.40
N GLU A 43 -1.81 -5.64 5.30
CA GLU A 43 -1.07 -6.15 4.15
C GLU A 43 -0.18 -5.03 3.56
N ALA A 44 0.77 -5.42 2.71
CA ALA A 44 1.48 -4.50 1.85
C ALA A 44 1.63 -5.08 0.45
N VAL A 45 1.50 -4.23 -0.57
CA VAL A 45 1.94 -4.54 -1.92
C VAL A 45 3.41 -4.12 -2.04
N LEU A 46 4.27 -5.08 -2.37
CA LEU A 46 5.68 -4.88 -2.66
C LEU A 46 5.93 -5.14 -4.14
N ILE A 47 6.40 -4.12 -4.85
CA ILE A 47 6.76 -4.19 -6.27
C ILE A 47 8.24 -3.86 -6.42
N THR A 48 8.99 -4.71 -7.11
CA THR A 48 10.43 -4.53 -7.32
C THR A 48 10.85 -4.72 -8.77
N GLU A 49 11.87 -3.96 -9.18
CA GLU A 49 12.57 -4.14 -10.46
C GLU A 49 14.02 -3.68 -10.33
N GLY A 50 14.96 -4.64 -10.30
CA GLY A 50 16.34 -4.34 -9.93
C GLY A 50 16.38 -3.75 -8.51
N GLU A 51 16.98 -2.56 -8.38
CA GLU A 51 17.07 -1.81 -7.12
C GLU A 51 15.83 -0.92 -6.83
N SER A 52 14.92 -0.78 -7.80
CA SER A 52 13.70 0.00 -7.66
C SER A 52 12.67 -0.75 -6.81
N ILE A 53 12.13 -0.08 -5.81
CA ILE A 53 11.13 -0.62 -4.88
C ILE A 53 9.98 0.37 -4.77
N LEU A 54 8.76 -0.13 -4.91
CA LEU A 54 7.52 0.51 -4.46
C LEU A 54 6.94 -0.36 -3.35
N PHE A 55 6.75 0.22 -2.17
CA PHE A 55 6.18 -0.45 -1.01
C PHE A 55 4.96 0.30 -0.52
N VAL A 56 3.79 -0.36 -0.53
CA VAL A 56 2.50 0.24 -0.23
C VAL A 56 1.84 -0.57 0.89
N PRO A 57 2.04 -0.20 2.17
CA PRO A 57 1.37 -0.85 3.28
C PRO A 57 -0.05 -0.28 3.47
N TYR A 58 -1.02 -1.14 3.75
CA TYR A 58 -2.43 -0.78 3.91
C TYR A 58 -3.19 -1.71 4.86
N LEU A 59 -4.36 -1.23 5.31
CA LEU A 59 -5.35 -2.05 5.98
C LEU A 59 -6.49 -2.34 5.01
N LEU A 60 -6.79 -3.62 4.82
CA LEU A 60 -7.90 -4.08 4.00
C LEU A 60 -9.15 -4.21 4.87
N ARG A 61 -10.17 -3.41 4.58
CA ARG A 61 -11.47 -3.43 5.25
C ARG A 61 -12.48 -4.16 4.38
N GLN A 62 -13.21 -5.10 4.97
CA GLN A 62 -14.39 -5.69 4.34
C GLN A 62 -15.54 -4.68 4.33
N CYS A 63 -16.31 -4.64 3.23
CA CYS A 63 -17.42 -3.71 3.03
C CYS A 63 -18.79 -4.37 3.22
N ASP A 64 -18.85 -5.51 3.89
CA ASP A 64 -20.08 -6.28 4.16
C ASP A 64 -21.09 -5.48 5.01
N ASP A 65 -20.61 -4.59 5.87
CA ASP A 65 -21.39 -3.68 6.70
C ASP A 65 -22.11 -2.55 5.93
N ILE A 66 -21.74 -2.30 4.67
CA ILE A 66 -22.34 -1.25 3.83
C ILE A 66 -23.63 -1.74 3.16
N PHE A 67 -23.71 -3.04 2.86
CA PHE A 67 -24.78 -3.59 2.04
C PHE A 67 -25.91 -4.15 2.92
N THR A 68 -27.16 -3.85 2.54
CA THR A 68 -28.35 -4.39 3.24
C THR A 68 -28.71 -5.82 2.82
N GLN A 69 -28.11 -6.29 1.72
CA GLN A 69 -28.29 -7.64 1.19
C GLN A 69 -26.92 -8.30 1.05
N SER A 70 -26.86 -9.62 1.28
CA SER A 70 -25.63 -10.38 1.10
C SER A 70 -25.20 -10.33 -0.37
N ILE A 71 -24.02 -9.77 -0.62
CA ILE A 71 -23.40 -9.79 -1.95
C ILE A 71 -22.59 -11.08 -2.09
N PRO A 72 -22.66 -11.79 -3.23
CA PRO A 72 -21.94 -13.05 -3.43
C PRO A 72 -20.41 -12.90 -3.55
N GLN A 73 -19.91 -11.67 -3.68
CA GLN A 73 -18.48 -11.39 -3.85
C GLN A 73 -17.96 -10.58 -2.67
N GLU A 74 -16.77 -10.93 -2.19
CA GLU A 74 -16.05 -10.12 -1.21
C GLU A 74 -15.62 -8.79 -1.86
N ILE A 75 -16.04 -7.68 -1.24
CA ILE A 75 -15.71 -6.32 -1.67
C ILE A 75 -14.93 -5.67 -0.53
N PHE A 76 -13.85 -5.00 -0.89
CA PHE A 76 -12.94 -4.38 0.07
C PHE A 76 -12.69 -2.91 -0.24
N ASP A 77 -12.39 -2.16 0.81
CA ASP A 77 -11.77 -0.84 0.72
C ASP A 77 -10.39 -0.89 1.38
N ILE A 78 -9.45 -0.11 0.84
CA ILE A 78 -8.18 0.15 1.49
C ILE A 78 -8.28 1.41 2.33
N VAL A 79 -7.83 1.29 3.58
CA VAL A 79 -7.64 2.41 4.49
C VAL A 79 -6.21 2.45 5.03
N SER A 80 -5.70 3.64 5.26
CA SER A 80 -4.45 3.81 6.02
C SER A 80 -4.73 3.76 7.52
N PRO A 81 -3.86 3.11 8.31
CA PRO A 81 -3.79 3.34 9.74
C PRO A 81 -3.62 4.84 10.07
N TYR A 82 -3.85 5.19 11.34
CA TYR A 82 -3.46 6.52 11.81
C TYR A 82 -1.93 6.70 11.71
N GLY A 83 -1.43 7.95 11.67
CA GLY A 83 0.02 8.21 11.59
C GLY A 83 0.63 8.29 10.18
N TYR A 84 -0.18 8.47 9.14
CA TYR A 84 0.33 8.71 7.77
C TYR A 84 1.31 7.63 7.24
N PRO A 85 1.00 6.33 7.36
CA PRO A 85 1.79 5.28 6.71
C PRO A 85 1.55 5.32 5.20
N SER A 86 2.51 5.92 4.52
CA SER A 86 2.42 6.30 3.12
C SER A 86 2.97 5.25 2.18
N ILE A 87 2.84 5.52 0.88
CA ILE A 87 3.64 4.86 -0.17
C ILE A 87 5.11 5.20 0.05
N LEU A 88 5.98 4.19 0.01
CA LEU A 88 7.44 4.33 0.07
C LEU A 88 8.08 3.92 -1.25
N LEU A 89 9.13 4.65 -1.62
CA LEU A 89 9.94 4.44 -2.82
C LEU A 89 11.41 4.31 -2.42
N SER A 90 12.16 3.42 -3.07
CA SER A 90 13.62 3.44 -2.97
C SER A 90 14.20 4.62 -3.73
N GLU A 91 15.43 5.03 -3.41
CA GLU A 91 16.12 6.09 -4.16
C GLU A 91 16.28 5.74 -5.65
N ALA A 92 16.44 4.46 -5.97
CA ALA A 92 16.54 3.97 -7.35
C ALA A 92 15.20 4.05 -8.12
N ALA A 93 14.06 4.19 -7.42
CA ALA A 93 12.74 4.26 -8.03
C ALA A 93 12.41 5.63 -8.68
N ASN A 94 13.38 6.55 -8.78
CA ASN A 94 13.25 7.82 -9.50
C ASN A 94 13.31 7.66 -11.04
N ASN A 95 12.64 6.63 -11.56
CA ASN A 95 12.50 6.35 -12.98
C ASN A 95 11.03 6.28 -13.33
N ARG A 96 10.58 7.10 -14.29
CA ARG A 96 9.18 7.17 -14.71
C ARG A 96 8.66 5.86 -15.27
N ASP A 97 9.46 5.13 -16.04
CA ASP A 97 9.03 3.85 -16.62
C ASP A 97 8.69 2.83 -15.52
N PHE A 98 9.52 2.77 -14.48
CA PHE A 98 9.25 1.90 -13.32
C PHE A 98 7.97 2.32 -12.60
N LEU A 99 7.82 3.62 -12.32
CA LEU A 99 6.68 4.15 -11.57
C LEU A 99 5.35 3.90 -12.30
N ASP A 100 5.29 4.20 -13.60
CA ASP A 100 4.08 4.01 -14.39
C ASP A 100 3.66 2.53 -14.45
N LEU A 101 4.63 1.63 -14.64
CA LEU A 101 4.40 0.18 -14.61
C LEU A 101 4.00 -0.30 -13.21
N ALA A 102 4.66 0.18 -12.15
CA ALA A 102 4.38 -0.22 -10.78
C ALA A 102 2.99 0.24 -10.32
N ILE A 103 2.56 1.46 -10.68
CA ILE A 103 1.20 1.93 -10.38
C ILE A 103 0.16 1.13 -11.17
N SER A 104 0.41 0.82 -12.44
CA SER A 104 -0.46 -0.04 -13.24
C SER A 104 -0.63 -1.43 -12.60
N GLU A 105 0.47 -2.05 -12.16
CA GLU A 105 0.43 -3.36 -11.51
C GLU A 105 -0.21 -3.29 -10.12
N LEU A 106 -0.01 -2.22 -9.36
CA LEU A 106 -0.72 -1.97 -8.10
C LEU A 106 -2.24 -1.94 -8.33
N LYS A 107 -2.72 -1.13 -9.29
CA LYS A 107 -4.16 -1.05 -9.63
C LYS A 107 -4.72 -2.42 -9.99
N LYS A 108 -3.99 -3.19 -10.80
CA LYS A 108 -4.39 -4.54 -11.23
C LYS A 108 -4.46 -5.53 -10.06
N VAL A 109 -3.45 -5.56 -9.20
CA VAL A 109 -3.40 -6.44 -8.02
C VAL A 109 -4.57 -6.15 -7.08
N LEU A 110 -4.79 -4.87 -6.76
CA LEU A 110 -5.89 -4.47 -5.87
C LEU A 110 -7.25 -4.78 -6.48
N SER A 111 -7.46 -4.49 -7.77
CA SER A 111 -8.69 -4.81 -8.49
C SER A 111 -8.98 -6.31 -8.50
N SER A 112 -7.97 -7.15 -8.76
CA SER A 112 -8.11 -8.62 -8.72
C SER A 112 -8.49 -9.17 -7.36
N LYS A 113 -8.19 -8.44 -6.28
CA LYS A 113 -8.54 -8.78 -4.90
C LYS A 113 -9.95 -8.29 -4.52
N GLY A 114 -10.65 -7.59 -5.41
CA GLY A 114 -11.97 -7.03 -5.12
C GLY A 114 -11.93 -5.70 -4.35
N VAL A 115 -10.80 -4.98 -4.37
CA VAL A 115 -10.71 -3.63 -3.80
C VAL A 115 -11.45 -2.65 -4.72
N CYS A 116 -12.50 -2.02 -4.20
CA CYS A 116 -13.27 -1.03 -4.96
C CYS A 116 -12.84 0.42 -4.72
N SER A 117 -12.23 0.72 -3.57
CA SER A 117 -11.66 2.03 -3.30
C SER A 117 -10.40 1.94 -2.44
N ALA A 118 -9.53 2.95 -2.54
CA ALA A 118 -8.33 3.03 -1.73
C ALA A 118 -8.07 4.45 -1.25
N PHE A 119 -7.88 4.60 0.06
CA PHE A 119 -7.52 5.86 0.68
C PHE A 119 -6.17 5.77 1.39
N PHE A 120 -5.19 6.51 0.86
CA PHE A 120 -3.83 6.58 1.39
C PHE A 120 -3.56 7.90 2.08
N ARG A 121 -3.04 7.86 3.32
CA ARG A 121 -2.57 9.04 4.05
C ARG A 121 -1.07 9.23 3.79
N LEU A 122 -0.73 10.28 3.03
CA LEU A 122 0.67 10.59 2.71
C LEU A 122 1.40 11.22 3.89
N HIS A 123 2.67 10.84 4.06
CA HIS A 123 3.52 11.34 5.11
C HIS A 123 4.15 12.67 4.67
N PRO A 124 3.97 13.77 5.43
CA PRO A 124 4.37 15.11 4.96
C PRO A 124 5.87 15.26 4.69
N ILE A 125 6.72 14.51 5.40
CA ILE A 125 8.19 14.52 5.19
C ILE A 125 8.63 13.51 4.12
N LEU A 126 8.15 12.27 4.17
CA LEU A 126 8.61 11.22 3.25
C LEU A 126 8.05 11.40 1.83
N ASN A 127 6.87 11.99 1.70
CA ASN A 127 6.21 12.26 0.41
C ASN A 127 6.15 13.75 0.08
N HIS A 128 7.10 14.56 0.57
CA HIS A 128 7.11 16.02 0.36
C HIS A 128 7.11 16.43 -1.12
N ASN A 129 7.62 15.57 -2.02
CA ASN A 129 7.70 15.77 -3.46
C ASN A 129 6.75 14.84 -4.24
N PHE A 130 5.69 14.34 -3.61
CA PHE A 130 4.78 13.36 -4.22
C PHE A 130 4.23 13.82 -5.58
N ASP A 131 3.79 15.07 -5.68
CA ASP A 131 3.19 15.63 -6.89
C ASP A 131 4.20 15.84 -8.03
N GLU A 132 5.50 15.89 -7.71
CA GLU A 132 6.57 15.94 -8.72
C GLU A 132 6.85 14.54 -9.29
N ILE A 133 6.80 13.52 -8.42
CA ILE A 133 7.03 12.12 -8.78
C ILE A 133 5.82 11.57 -9.57
N PHE A 134 4.62 11.80 -9.06
CA PHE A 134 3.35 11.30 -9.59
C PHE A 134 2.47 12.47 -10.07
N PRO A 135 2.32 12.67 -11.39
CA PRO A 135 1.38 13.63 -11.94
C PRO A 135 -0.07 13.40 -11.45
N PRO A 136 -0.92 14.44 -11.49
CA PRO A 136 -2.30 14.36 -10.99
C PRO A 136 -3.13 13.18 -11.52
N ASP A 137 -2.89 12.76 -12.76
CA ASP A 137 -3.67 11.71 -13.43
C ASP A 137 -3.09 10.29 -13.24
N THR A 138 -2.05 10.11 -12.44
CA THR A 138 -1.42 8.79 -12.26
C THR A 138 -2.34 7.79 -11.55
N PHE A 139 -3.16 8.26 -10.61
CA PHE A 139 -4.00 7.40 -9.76
C PHE A 139 -5.47 7.33 -10.18
N THR A 140 -5.89 8.15 -11.14
CA THR A 140 -7.25 8.16 -11.71
C THR A 140 -7.42 7.21 -12.89
#